data_AF-A0A0D6PCB3-F1
#
_entry.id   AF-A0A0D6PCB3-F1
#
_cell.length_a   1.000
_cell.length_b   1.000
_cell.length_c   1.000
_cell.angle_alpha   90.00
_cell.angle_beta   90.00
_cell.angle_gamma   90.00
#
_symmetry.space_group_name_H-M   'P 1'
#
loop_
_entity.id
_entity.type
_entity.pdbx_description
1 polymer ?
#
loop_
_entity_poly.entity_id
_entity_poly.type
_entity_poly.pdbx_seq_one_letter_code
_entity_poly.pdbx_strand_id
1 'polypeptide(L)'
;MPKLSKLLPKPSRKSLAAASSNEGLPLPALEFQSPTSAVIATPLPPIARSTSYILAGLVFSLLVIAAIVKVDKLVVATGVLNAATPNISVQAFNSSSIVQDIKVSSGEVVKKGQILATLDPTYTAADLASLTQQEQNYSAQVAQLQAQEEDKPYVPDPSNPSSALMQQTYNQQMGQYHYTLENYDQQIKQLEAQIKGYQQQADYYQQRLKIATKVEDMRKRLQQLQVGSQLDTEAATDDRVNIQAQLASATSQAAADERQLASVQAQRDSFAQQFKAQTSTDLATALNNLAQARQGLAKARLNQNLVDLQAPQDSIVQSIAPVSIGSVLQAGQELMELAPINAPFVVEADIDADESGFVHVGDNVNVKFNTLDPLEYGSAKGTVVSISPESINPLDQQSNSAMNAPLPTTPRALYYKAKISLDVINLHNVPQGFRLVPGMPLEADIVVGKHSILSYFFSRLAPVAYESLHEP
;
A
#
# COMPACT_ATOMS: atom_id res chain seq x y z
N MET A 1 55.52 -18.31 66.91
CA MET A 1 55.38 -17.42 68.10
C MET A 1 54.08 -16.63 67.95
N PRO A 2 53.44 -16.09 69.01
CA PRO A 2 53.02 -16.85 70.21
C PRO A 2 51.65 -16.41 70.81
N LYS A 3 50.90 -17.35 71.41
CA LYS A 3 50.03 -17.19 72.63
C LYS A 3 48.90 -16.11 72.57
N LEU A 4 47.88 -16.03 73.43
CA LEU A 4 47.52 -16.55 74.77
C LEU A 4 46.05 -17.07 74.74
N SER A 5 45.65 -18.15 75.42
CA SER A 5 45.18 -18.22 76.84
C SER A 5 44.02 -17.24 77.17
N LYS A 6 42.97 -17.56 77.94
CA LYS A 6 42.78 -18.59 78.97
C LYS A 6 41.30 -18.55 79.43
N LEU A 7 40.67 -19.69 79.78
CA LEU A 7 39.95 -19.97 81.06
C LEU A 7 39.01 -21.20 80.94
N LEU A 8 38.76 -21.82 82.09
CA LEU A 8 38.15 -23.15 82.36
C LEU A 8 36.71 -22.98 82.94
N PRO A 9 35.89 -24.04 83.23
CA PRO A 9 36.24 -25.45 83.45
C PRO A 9 35.30 -26.57 82.88
N LYS A 10 35.77 -27.81 83.05
CA LYS A 10 35.04 -29.11 82.95
C LYS A 10 34.37 -29.45 84.31
N PRO A 11 33.43 -30.42 84.45
CA PRO A 11 33.46 -31.79 83.90
C PRO A 11 32.13 -32.16 83.17
N SER A 12 31.72 -33.41 82.88
CA SER A 12 32.24 -34.76 83.17
C SER A 12 31.85 -35.80 82.09
N ARG A 13 32.33 -37.04 82.20
CA ARG A 13 31.81 -38.26 81.53
C ARG A 13 32.39 -39.51 82.20
N LYS A 14 31.55 -40.35 82.84
CA LYS A 14 31.77 -41.81 83.04
C LYS A 14 30.61 -42.48 83.80
N SER A 15 30.49 -43.81 83.62
CA SER A 15 29.52 -44.75 84.22
C SER A 15 28.08 -44.62 83.68
N LEU A 16 27.33 -45.69 83.37
CA LEU A 16 27.64 -47.13 83.30
C LEU A 16 27.19 -47.73 81.95
N ALA A 17 27.87 -48.81 81.54
CA ALA A 17 27.39 -49.81 80.60
C ALA A 17 27.75 -51.20 81.17
N ALA A 18 27.05 -52.25 80.70
CA ALA A 18 27.12 -53.65 81.20
C ALA A 18 26.54 -53.86 82.62
N ALA A 19 26.00 -55.04 82.98
CA ALA A 19 25.45 -56.15 82.18
C ALA A 19 24.56 -57.03 83.07
N SER A 20 23.78 -57.90 82.43
CA SER A 20 22.84 -58.91 82.95
C SER A 20 23.34 -59.85 84.07
N SER A 21 22.51 -59.99 85.12
CA SER A 21 22.28 -61.20 85.95
C SER A 21 21.15 -60.83 86.93
N ASN A 22 19.88 -61.24 86.79
CA ASN A 22 19.33 -62.60 86.85
C ASN A 22 19.87 -63.45 88.02
N GLU A 23 19.56 -63.03 89.25
CA GLU A 23 19.61 -63.89 90.45
C GLU A 23 18.24 -63.97 91.12
N GLY A 24 18.05 -65.09 91.83
CA GLY A 24 16.77 -65.62 92.27
C GLY A 24 15.98 -64.77 93.26
N LEU A 25 14.66 -64.90 93.14
CA LEU A 25 13.66 -64.48 94.12
C LEU A 25 13.87 -65.15 95.49
N PRO A 26 13.60 -64.41 96.58
CA PRO A 26 12.83 -64.94 97.70
C PRO A 26 11.39 -64.40 97.68
N LEU A 27 10.44 -65.27 98.05
CA LEU A 27 9.03 -65.19 97.65
C LEU A 27 7.99 -64.39 98.51
N PRO A 28 8.28 -63.68 99.62
CA PRO A 28 7.24 -63.07 100.46
C PRO A 28 7.04 -61.55 100.28
N ALA A 29 7.25 -60.98 99.09
CA ALA A 29 7.18 -59.52 98.86
C ALA A 29 6.27 -59.08 97.68
N LEU A 30 5.47 -59.99 97.12
CA LEU A 30 4.65 -59.75 95.91
C LEU A 30 3.15 -59.51 96.18
N GLU A 31 2.74 -59.36 97.44
CA GLU A 31 1.32 -59.28 97.82
C GLU A 31 0.71 -57.85 97.77
N PHE A 32 1.52 -56.82 97.45
CA PHE A 32 1.07 -55.42 97.39
C PHE A 32 1.64 -54.61 96.21
N GLN A 33 1.49 -55.10 94.97
CA GLN A 33 1.57 -54.25 93.78
C GLN A 33 0.41 -54.48 92.79
N SER A 34 -0.07 -53.38 92.20
CA SER A 34 -1.28 -53.29 91.41
C SER A 34 -1.26 -54.14 90.12
N PRO A 35 -2.38 -54.79 89.72
CA PRO A 35 -2.46 -55.66 88.53
C PRO A 35 -2.24 -54.93 87.18
N THR A 36 -2.10 -53.60 87.15
CA THR A 36 -1.91 -52.83 85.91
C THR A 36 -0.56 -53.07 85.21
N SER A 37 0.49 -53.47 85.95
CA SER A 37 1.83 -53.69 85.39
C SER A 37 1.94 -54.97 84.54
N ALA A 38 1.07 -55.96 84.77
CA ALA A 38 1.08 -57.23 84.04
C ALA A 38 0.58 -57.13 82.58
N VAL A 39 -0.21 -56.10 82.26
CA VAL A 39 -0.83 -55.93 80.93
C VAL A 39 0.09 -55.19 79.94
N ILE A 40 1.04 -54.38 80.44
CA ILE A 40 1.98 -53.63 79.59
C ILE A 40 3.09 -54.55 79.00
N ALA A 41 3.26 -55.75 79.56
CA ALA A 41 4.26 -56.73 79.12
C ALA A 41 3.76 -57.72 78.04
N THR A 42 2.49 -57.67 77.62
CA THR A 42 1.98 -58.57 76.58
C THR A 42 2.37 -58.08 75.17
N PRO A 43 3.00 -58.89 74.31
CA PRO A 43 3.33 -58.48 72.96
C PRO A 43 2.06 -58.22 72.13
N LEU A 44 2.00 -57.08 71.43
CA LEU A 44 0.82 -56.68 70.64
C LEU A 44 0.45 -57.76 69.61
N PRO A 45 -0.85 -58.09 69.45
CA PRO A 45 -1.29 -59.07 68.47
C PRO A 45 -1.01 -58.58 67.04
N PRO A 46 -0.62 -59.47 66.10
CA PRO A 46 -0.19 -59.08 64.76
C PRO A 46 -1.28 -58.35 63.95
N ILE A 47 -2.56 -58.59 64.25
CA ILE A 47 -3.71 -57.93 63.62
C ILE A 47 -3.71 -56.41 63.87
N ALA A 48 -3.23 -55.94 65.03
CA ALA A 48 -3.12 -54.52 65.33
C ALA A 48 -2.03 -53.82 64.50
N ARG A 49 -1.08 -54.58 63.93
CA ARG A 49 -0.11 -54.03 62.97
C ARG A 49 -0.72 -53.93 61.58
N SER A 50 -1.52 -54.91 61.15
CA SER A 50 -2.18 -54.85 59.83
C SER A 50 -3.12 -53.65 59.66
N THR A 51 -3.85 -53.24 60.70
CA THR A 51 -4.69 -52.03 60.63
C THR A 51 -3.86 -50.76 60.42
N SER A 52 -2.69 -50.63 61.08
CA SER A 52 -1.77 -49.52 60.82
C SER A 52 -1.18 -49.53 59.41
N TYR A 53 -0.89 -50.72 58.84
CA TYR A 53 -0.39 -50.82 57.47
C TYR A 53 -1.47 -50.53 56.42
N ILE A 54 -2.73 -50.91 56.66
CA ILE A 54 -3.86 -50.56 55.78
C ILE A 54 -4.11 -49.05 55.79
N LEU A 55 -4.11 -48.42 56.97
CA LEU A 55 -4.29 -46.97 57.09
C LEU A 55 -3.12 -46.21 56.44
N ALA A 56 -1.87 -46.63 56.69
CA ALA A 56 -0.70 -46.07 56.04
C ALA A 56 -0.74 -46.27 54.51
N GLY A 57 -1.20 -47.43 54.04
CA GLY A 57 -1.36 -47.74 52.61
C GLY A 57 -2.43 -46.88 51.93
N LEU A 58 -3.54 -46.56 52.61
CA LEU A 58 -4.58 -45.66 52.12
C LEU A 58 -4.10 -44.21 52.07
N VAL A 59 -3.42 -43.74 53.11
CA VAL A 59 -2.80 -42.39 53.11
C VAL A 59 -1.74 -42.29 52.01
N PHE A 60 -0.91 -43.33 51.84
CA PHE A 60 0.08 -43.40 50.78
C PHE A 60 -0.56 -43.41 49.38
N SER A 61 -1.63 -44.19 49.15
CA SER A 61 -2.31 -44.19 47.85
C SER A 61 -2.98 -42.86 47.55
N LEU A 62 -3.55 -42.18 48.54
CA LEU A 62 -4.13 -40.85 48.37
C LEU A 62 -3.05 -39.80 48.07
N LEU A 63 -1.87 -39.87 48.71
CA LEU A 63 -0.71 -39.03 48.38
C LEU A 63 -0.18 -39.30 46.96
N VAL A 64 -0.11 -40.56 46.54
CA VAL A 64 0.27 -40.94 45.17
C VAL A 64 -0.73 -40.43 44.14
N ILE A 65 -2.04 -40.56 44.41
CA ILE A 65 -3.10 -40.01 43.55
C ILE A 65 -3.00 -38.48 43.50
N ALA A 66 -2.82 -37.79 44.63
CA ALA A 66 -2.68 -36.34 44.70
C ALA A 66 -1.40 -35.81 44.02
N ALA A 67 -0.37 -36.65 43.87
CA ALA A 67 0.84 -36.34 43.11
C ALA A 67 0.69 -36.57 41.60
N ILE A 68 -0.12 -37.56 41.19
CA ILE A 68 -0.35 -37.92 39.77
C ILE A 68 -1.43 -37.05 39.13
N VAL A 69 -2.52 -36.76 39.85
CA VAL A 69 -3.64 -35.96 39.34
C VAL A 69 -3.21 -34.50 39.20
N LYS A 70 -3.19 -34.03 37.95
CA LYS A 70 -2.88 -32.66 37.57
C LYS A 70 -4.16 -31.85 37.40
N VAL A 71 -4.17 -30.64 37.96
CA VAL A 71 -5.22 -29.63 37.84
C VAL A 71 -4.62 -28.43 37.10
N ASP A 72 -5.46 -27.71 36.36
CA ASP A 72 -5.05 -26.57 35.54
C ASP A 72 -4.89 -25.31 36.43
N LYS A 73 -3.74 -24.63 36.32
CA LYS A 73 -3.54 -23.32 36.96
C LYS A 73 -4.19 -22.27 36.07
N LEU A 74 -5.13 -21.52 36.63
CA LEU A 74 -5.82 -20.43 35.96
C LEU A 74 -5.31 -19.09 36.51
N VAL A 75 -5.03 -18.15 35.61
CA VAL A 75 -4.89 -16.72 35.89
C VAL A 75 -6.19 -16.07 35.44
N VAL A 76 -6.81 -15.27 36.31
CA VAL A 76 -8.10 -14.63 36.04
C VAL A 76 -7.85 -13.18 35.65
N ALA A 77 -8.17 -12.83 34.42
CA ALA A 77 -7.99 -11.48 33.89
C ALA A 77 -9.34 -10.85 33.52
N THR A 78 -9.64 -9.67 34.06
CA THR A 78 -10.84 -8.92 33.66
C THR A 78 -10.59 -8.18 32.36
N GLY A 79 -11.55 -8.17 31.44
CA GLY A 79 -11.34 -7.56 30.13
C GLY A 79 -12.59 -7.02 29.45
N VAL A 80 -12.38 -6.51 28.24
CA VAL A 80 -13.42 -6.04 27.34
C VAL A 80 -13.25 -6.63 25.95
N LEU A 81 -14.39 -6.89 25.30
CA LEU A 81 -14.43 -7.34 23.92
C LEU A 81 -14.16 -6.17 22.97
N ASN A 82 -13.09 -6.19 22.19
CA ASN A 82 -12.81 -5.18 21.16
C ASN A 82 -12.93 -5.79 19.75
N ALA A 83 -13.15 -4.93 18.75
CA ALA A 83 -12.97 -5.34 17.35
C ALA A 83 -11.46 -5.42 17.05
N ALA A 84 -11.00 -6.47 16.37
CA ALA A 84 -9.60 -6.58 15.96
C ALA A 84 -9.26 -5.61 14.82
N THR A 85 -10.26 -5.26 14.00
CA THR A 85 -10.14 -4.29 12.92
C THR A 85 -10.35 -2.87 13.46
N PRO A 86 -9.45 -1.91 13.18
CA PRO A 86 -9.68 -0.52 13.56
C PRO A 86 -10.89 0.06 12.81
N ASN A 87 -11.46 1.12 13.38
CA ASN A 87 -12.52 1.88 12.75
C ASN A 87 -12.04 2.54 11.45
N ILE A 88 -12.97 2.72 10.51
CA ILE A 88 -12.72 3.33 9.20
C ILE A 88 -13.17 4.78 9.24
N SER A 89 -12.21 5.70 9.25
CA SER A 89 -12.46 7.13 9.09
C SER A 89 -12.79 7.45 7.64
N VAL A 90 -14.00 7.94 7.37
CA VAL A 90 -14.41 8.49 6.08
C VAL A 90 -14.05 9.98 6.07
N GLN A 91 -13.10 10.35 5.22
CA GLN A 91 -12.51 11.69 5.16
C GLN A 91 -12.74 12.33 3.78
N ALA A 92 -12.73 13.66 3.72
CA ALA A 92 -12.71 14.39 2.46
C ALA A 92 -11.32 14.30 1.81
N PHE A 93 -11.23 13.78 0.58
CA PHE A 93 -9.96 13.67 -0.15
C PHE A 93 -9.52 14.97 -0.86
N ASN A 94 -10.48 15.83 -1.21
CA ASN A 94 -10.23 17.05 -1.97
C ASN A 94 -10.02 18.26 -1.05
N SER A 95 -9.18 19.21 -1.47
CA SER A 95 -8.68 20.33 -0.65
C SER A 95 -9.70 21.43 -0.32
N SER A 96 -10.85 21.43 -1.00
CA SER A 96 -12.02 22.23 -0.63
C SER A 96 -13.24 21.49 -1.17
N SER A 97 -14.12 21.04 -0.30
CA SER A 97 -15.39 20.40 -0.70
C SER A 97 -16.50 20.80 0.26
N ILE A 98 -17.63 21.22 -0.31
CA ILE A 98 -18.79 21.66 0.44
C ILE A 98 -19.69 20.45 0.68
N VAL A 99 -20.14 20.23 1.91
CA VAL A 99 -21.12 19.17 2.22
C VAL A 99 -22.48 19.56 1.62
N GLN A 100 -22.95 18.80 0.63
CA GLN A 100 -24.26 19.04 0.00
C GLN A 100 -25.37 18.30 0.75
N ASP A 101 -25.13 17.06 1.18
CA ASP A 101 -26.12 16.22 1.87
C ASP A 101 -25.44 15.14 2.73
N ILE A 102 -26.09 14.75 3.84
CA ILE A 102 -25.66 13.65 4.72
C ILE A 102 -26.86 12.71 4.87
N LYS A 103 -26.71 11.48 4.36
CA LYS A 103 -27.83 10.54 4.12
C LYS A 103 -27.98 9.47 5.20
N VAL A 104 -27.12 9.47 6.22
CA VAL A 104 -27.05 8.46 7.28
C VAL A 104 -26.99 9.08 8.66
N SER A 105 -27.46 8.35 9.67
CA SER A 105 -27.43 8.75 11.09
C SER A 105 -26.44 7.93 11.91
N SER A 106 -25.95 8.48 13.03
CA SER A 106 -25.17 7.70 14.01
C SER A 106 -26.00 6.54 14.55
N GLY A 107 -25.39 5.35 14.63
CA GLY A 107 -26.02 4.08 14.96
C GLY A 107 -26.63 3.32 13.77
N GLU A 108 -26.66 3.90 12.57
CA GLU A 108 -27.22 3.25 11.38
C GLU A 108 -26.30 2.16 10.81
N VAL A 109 -26.91 1.06 10.34
CA VAL A 109 -26.23 -0.03 9.62
C VAL A 109 -26.16 0.30 8.14
N VAL A 110 -24.94 0.47 7.61
CA VAL A 110 -24.68 0.81 6.21
C VAL A 110 -24.03 -0.35 5.47
N LYS A 111 -24.46 -0.57 4.22
CA LYS A 111 -23.91 -1.62 3.35
C LYS A 111 -22.73 -1.13 2.52
N LYS A 112 -21.87 -2.05 2.07
CA LYS A 112 -20.83 -1.76 1.09
C LYS A 112 -21.38 -1.04 -0.15
N GLY A 113 -20.79 0.10 -0.51
CA GLY A 113 -21.21 0.94 -1.63
C GLY A 113 -22.40 1.85 -1.35
N GLN A 114 -22.98 1.83 -0.14
CA GLN A 114 -24.02 2.79 0.25
C GLN A 114 -23.42 4.19 0.37
N ILE A 115 -24.06 5.17 -0.28
CA ILE A 115 -23.69 6.58 -0.18
C ILE A 115 -24.06 7.10 1.21
N LEU A 116 -23.08 7.66 1.91
CA LEU A 116 -23.17 8.17 3.27
C LEU A 116 -23.40 9.68 3.28
N ALA A 117 -22.64 10.39 2.45
CA ALA A 117 -22.76 11.83 2.22
C ALA A 117 -22.37 12.16 0.78
N THR A 118 -22.87 13.28 0.27
CA THR A 118 -22.49 13.80 -1.04
C THR A 118 -21.94 15.21 -0.90
N LEU A 119 -20.82 15.47 -1.57
CA LEU A 119 -20.19 16.77 -1.65
C LEU A 119 -20.76 17.56 -2.84
N ASP A 120 -20.54 18.87 -2.91
CA ASP A 120 -20.98 19.69 -4.06
C ASP A 120 -20.17 19.32 -5.33
N PRO A 121 -20.81 18.79 -6.40
CA PRO A 121 -20.12 18.40 -7.63
C PRO A 121 -19.75 19.59 -8.54
N THR A 122 -20.15 20.83 -8.24
CA THR A 122 -20.10 21.95 -9.20
C THR A 122 -18.70 22.17 -9.77
N TYR A 123 -17.66 22.15 -8.93
CA TYR A 123 -16.27 22.32 -9.39
C TYR A 123 -15.76 21.10 -10.17
N THR A 124 -15.97 19.88 -9.66
CA THR A 124 -15.48 18.66 -10.31
C THR A 124 -16.16 18.39 -11.65
N ALA A 125 -17.45 18.75 -11.76
CA ALA A 125 -18.22 18.63 -12.99
C ALA A 125 -17.78 19.67 -14.04
N ALA A 126 -17.48 20.90 -13.61
CA ALA A 126 -16.92 21.93 -14.50
C ALA A 126 -15.53 21.53 -15.02
N ASP A 127 -14.65 21.02 -14.13
CA ASP A 127 -13.32 20.51 -14.52
C ASP A 127 -13.44 19.32 -15.50
N LEU A 128 -14.34 18.36 -15.22
CA LEU A 128 -14.58 17.21 -16.09
C LEU A 128 -15.10 17.64 -17.46
N ALA A 129 -16.04 18.59 -17.52
CA ALA A 129 -16.56 19.13 -18.77
C ALA A 129 -15.47 19.85 -19.58
N SER A 130 -14.67 20.70 -18.92
CA SER A 130 -13.56 21.42 -19.52
C SER A 130 -12.50 20.47 -20.11
N LEU A 131 -12.06 19.47 -19.32
CA LEU A 131 -11.09 18.47 -19.76
C LEU A 131 -11.63 17.53 -20.84
N THR A 132 -12.94 17.24 -20.84
CA THR A 132 -13.59 16.47 -21.92
C THR A 132 -13.58 17.27 -23.22
N GLN A 133 -13.93 18.56 -23.18
CA GLN A 133 -13.85 19.43 -24.36
C GLN A 133 -12.40 19.57 -24.86
N GLN A 134 -11.43 19.64 -23.95
CA GLN A 134 -10.00 19.70 -24.32
C GLN A 134 -9.50 18.40 -24.96
N GLU A 135 -9.90 17.22 -24.46
CA GLU A 135 -9.59 15.92 -25.06
C GLU A 135 -10.23 15.77 -26.45
N GLN A 136 -11.48 16.24 -26.63
CA GLN A 136 -12.16 16.29 -27.92
C GLN A 136 -11.43 17.23 -28.90
N ASN A 137 -10.99 18.41 -28.47
CA ASN A 137 -10.23 19.33 -29.31
C ASN A 137 -8.90 18.72 -29.78
N TYR A 138 -8.11 18.13 -28.87
CA TYR A 138 -6.82 17.54 -29.23
C TYR A 138 -6.96 16.22 -30.01
N SER A 139 -7.97 15.39 -29.76
CA SER A 139 -8.21 14.17 -30.54
C SER A 139 -8.61 14.49 -31.98
N ALA A 140 -9.44 15.52 -32.20
CA ALA A 140 -9.74 16.03 -33.53
C ALA A 140 -8.48 16.57 -34.24
N GLN A 141 -7.64 17.33 -33.54
CA GLN A 141 -6.39 17.87 -34.07
C GLN A 141 -5.38 16.77 -34.43
N VAL A 142 -5.23 15.73 -33.59
CA VAL A 142 -4.38 14.57 -33.88
C VAL A 142 -4.86 13.83 -35.12
N ALA A 143 -6.17 13.56 -35.23
CA ALA A 143 -6.73 12.90 -36.41
C ALA A 143 -6.56 13.75 -37.69
N GLN A 144 -6.64 15.08 -37.59
CA GLN A 144 -6.35 16.00 -38.69
C GLN A 144 -4.89 15.91 -39.15
N LEU A 145 -3.94 15.97 -38.22
CA LEU A 145 -2.51 15.96 -38.52
C LEU A 145 -2.03 14.58 -39.01
N GLN A 146 -2.63 13.49 -38.53
CA GLN A 146 -2.40 12.14 -39.06
C GLN A 146 -2.90 12.01 -40.51
N ALA A 147 -4.09 12.53 -40.82
CA ALA A 147 -4.61 12.55 -42.18
C ALA A 147 -3.69 13.37 -43.12
N GLN A 148 -3.14 14.49 -42.63
CA GLN A 148 -2.19 15.34 -43.35
C GLN A 148 -0.81 14.68 -43.56
N GLU A 149 -0.29 13.92 -42.58
CA GLU A 149 0.98 13.19 -42.72
C GLU A 149 0.88 11.99 -43.67
N GLU A 150 -0.28 11.32 -43.69
CA GLU A 150 -0.58 10.18 -44.56
C GLU A 150 -1.10 10.55 -45.96
N ASP A 151 -1.30 11.84 -46.25
CA ASP A 151 -1.92 12.39 -47.46
C ASP A 151 -3.30 11.75 -47.77
N LYS A 152 -4.16 11.67 -46.74
CA LYS A 152 -5.50 11.10 -46.80
C LYS A 152 -6.56 12.16 -46.47
N PRO A 153 -7.73 12.16 -47.13
CA PRO A 153 -8.81 13.06 -46.78
C PRO A 153 -9.23 12.91 -45.30
N TYR A 154 -9.19 14.01 -44.55
CA TYR A 154 -9.69 14.04 -43.19
C TYR A 154 -11.22 13.88 -43.16
N VAL A 155 -11.70 12.89 -42.41
CA VAL A 155 -13.12 12.62 -42.20
C VAL A 155 -13.49 13.06 -40.78
N PRO A 156 -14.44 14.00 -40.59
CA PRO A 156 -14.86 14.44 -39.27
C PRO A 156 -15.65 13.33 -38.55
N ASP A 157 -15.30 13.09 -37.30
CA ASP A 157 -16.04 12.17 -36.41
C ASP A 157 -17.35 12.83 -35.93
N PRO A 158 -18.54 12.26 -36.22
CA PRO A 158 -19.82 12.79 -35.78
C PRO A 158 -20.01 12.87 -34.25
N SER A 159 -19.23 12.09 -33.48
CA SER A 159 -19.29 12.08 -32.01
C SER A 159 -18.52 13.24 -31.37
N ASN A 160 -17.67 13.93 -32.13
CA ASN A 160 -16.80 14.99 -31.65
C ASN A 160 -17.16 16.33 -32.34
N PRO A 161 -17.82 17.29 -31.65
CA PRO A 161 -18.23 18.56 -32.26
C PRO A 161 -17.08 19.37 -32.88
N SER A 162 -15.87 19.23 -32.34
CA SER A 162 -14.68 19.95 -32.80
C SER A 162 -14.10 19.40 -34.11
N SER A 163 -14.50 18.19 -34.52
CA SER A 163 -14.02 17.56 -35.76
C SER A 163 -14.44 18.35 -37.01
N ALA A 164 -15.65 18.90 -37.02
CA ALA A 164 -16.17 19.68 -38.15
C ALA A 164 -15.35 20.97 -38.40
N LEU A 165 -14.90 21.65 -37.35
CA LEU A 165 -14.04 22.82 -37.47
C LEU A 165 -12.66 22.44 -38.02
N MET A 166 -12.08 21.33 -37.55
CA MET A 166 -10.79 20.83 -38.05
C MET A 166 -10.84 20.44 -39.52
N GLN A 167 -11.99 19.99 -40.05
CA GLN A 167 -12.16 19.71 -41.48
C GLN A 167 -11.99 20.98 -42.34
N GLN A 168 -12.52 22.12 -41.90
CA GLN A 168 -12.34 23.38 -42.62
C GLN A 168 -10.87 23.81 -42.62
N THR A 169 -10.19 23.70 -41.47
CA THR A 169 -8.77 24.00 -41.33
C THR A 169 -7.90 23.08 -42.21
N TYR A 170 -8.18 21.78 -42.23
CA TYR A 170 -7.51 20.80 -43.10
C TYR A 170 -7.63 21.18 -44.58
N ASN A 171 -8.85 21.44 -45.04
CA ASN A 171 -9.10 21.80 -46.44
C ASN A 171 -8.38 23.10 -46.85
N GLN A 172 -8.28 24.07 -45.94
CA GLN A 172 -7.51 25.31 -46.17
C GLN A 172 -6.00 25.05 -46.25
N GLN A 173 -5.45 24.27 -45.31
CA GLN A 173 -4.01 23.97 -45.27
C GLN A 173 -3.56 23.12 -46.46
N MET A 174 -4.29 22.05 -46.78
CA MET A 174 -3.98 21.19 -47.94
C MET A 174 -4.24 21.92 -49.27
N GLY A 175 -5.28 22.76 -49.36
CA GLY A 175 -5.51 23.62 -50.52
C GLY A 175 -4.34 24.57 -50.77
N GLN A 176 -3.81 25.20 -49.71
CA GLN A 176 -2.63 26.05 -49.80
C GLN A 176 -1.36 25.27 -50.18
N TYR A 177 -1.16 24.08 -49.60
CA TYR A 177 -0.02 23.21 -49.90
C TYR A 177 0.00 22.78 -51.37
N HIS A 178 -1.12 22.25 -51.88
CA HIS A 178 -1.26 21.85 -53.29
C HIS A 178 -1.14 23.04 -54.24
N TYR A 179 -1.72 24.19 -53.91
CA TYR A 179 -1.56 25.41 -54.71
C TYR A 179 -0.10 25.85 -54.81
N THR A 180 0.66 25.82 -53.72
CA THR A 180 2.09 26.16 -53.74
C THR A 180 2.90 25.17 -54.58
N LEU A 181 2.63 23.86 -54.47
CA LEU A 181 3.29 22.85 -55.31
C LEU A 181 2.99 23.04 -56.80
N GLU A 182 1.72 23.25 -57.17
CA GLU A 182 1.35 23.48 -58.57
C GLU A 182 2.04 24.73 -59.14
N ASN A 183 2.19 25.81 -58.35
CA ASN A 183 2.96 26.98 -58.80
C ASN A 183 4.44 26.65 -59.09
N TYR A 184 5.09 25.85 -58.25
CA TYR A 184 6.45 25.37 -58.53
C TYR A 184 6.50 24.51 -59.79
N ASP A 185 5.56 23.57 -59.96
CA ASP A 185 5.53 22.69 -61.12
C ASP A 185 5.20 23.45 -62.43
N GLN A 186 4.41 24.52 -62.38
CA GLN A 186 4.22 25.42 -63.53
C GLN A 186 5.49 26.22 -63.85
N GLN A 187 6.23 26.70 -62.85
CA GLN A 187 7.51 27.38 -63.04
C GLN A 187 8.59 26.43 -63.61
N ILE A 188 8.59 25.16 -63.18
CA ILE A 188 9.44 24.09 -63.71
C ILE A 188 9.11 23.84 -65.19
N LYS A 189 7.83 23.62 -65.55
CA LYS A 189 7.39 23.44 -66.95
C LYS A 189 7.77 24.64 -67.83
N GLN A 190 7.69 25.85 -67.31
CA GLN A 190 8.09 27.07 -68.02
C GLN A 190 9.60 27.09 -68.31
N LEU A 191 10.44 26.79 -67.31
CA LEU A 191 11.90 26.73 -67.46
C LEU A 191 12.32 25.60 -68.42
N GLU A 192 11.72 24.42 -68.32
CA GLU A 192 11.94 23.30 -69.25
C GLU A 192 11.65 23.69 -70.71
N ALA A 193 10.57 24.44 -70.95
CA ALA A 193 10.24 24.96 -72.28
C ALA A 193 11.25 26.01 -72.77
N GLN A 194 11.76 26.88 -71.89
CA GLN A 194 12.79 27.87 -72.21
C GLN A 194 14.14 27.21 -72.55
N ILE A 195 14.60 26.27 -71.73
CA ILE A 195 15.81 25.46 -71.95
C ILE A 195 15.72 24.77 -73.31
N LYS A 196 14.61 24.10 -73.61
CA LYS A 196 14.39 23.43 -74.90
C LYS A 196 14.44 24.41 -76.09
N GLY A 197 13.91 25.62 -75.92
CA GLY A 197 13.99 26.68 -76.92
C GLY A 197 15.44 27.12 -77.20
N TYR A 198 16.22 27.39 -76.16
CA TYR A 198 17.63 27.78 -76.29
C TYR A 198 18.53 26.65 -76.80
N GLN A 199 18.25 25.39 -76.43
CA GLN A 199 18.94 24.22 -77.00
C GLN A 199 18.67 24.09 -78.51
N GLN A 200 17.41 24.23 -78.96
CA GLN A 200 17.08 24.25 -80.40
C GLN A 200 17.73 25.42 -81.14
N GLN A 201 17.82 26.60 -80.50
CA GLN A 201 18.51 27.76 -81.06
C GLN A 201 20.03 27.54 -81.15
N ALA A 202 20.64 26.89 -80.16
CA ALA A 202 22.04 26.48 -80.18
C ALA A 202 22.30 25.47 -81.31
N ASP A 203 21.47 24.43 -81.46
CA ASP A 203 21.58 23.46 -82.57
C ASP A 203 21.53 24.15 -83.95
N TYR A 204 20.62 25.12 -84.11
CA TYR A 204 20.52 25.93 -85.34
C TYR A 204 21.80 26.74 -85.61
N TYR A 205 22.34 27.44 -84.61
CA TYR A 205 23.60 28.19 -84.78
C TYR A 205 24.79 27.26 -84.97
N GLN A 206 24.81 26.07 -84.37
CA GLN A 206 25.85 25.06 -84.59
C GLN A 206 25.83 24.53 -86.05
N GLN A 207 24.64 24.36 -86.63
CA GLN A 207 24.49 24.03 -88.05
C GLN A 207 24.95 25.18 -88.95
N ARG A 208 24.57 26.43 -88.66
CA ARG A 208 25.04 27.61 -89.41
C ARG A 208 26.54 27.80 -89.31
N LEU A 209 27.15 27.55 -88.14
CA LEU A 209 28.58 27.66 -87.92
C LEU A 209 29.36 26.69 -88.83
N LYS A 210 28.89 25.43 -88.93
CA LYS A 210 29.45 24.43 -89.86
C LYS A 210 29.40 24.87 -91.33
N ILE A 211 28.42 25.69 -91.73
CA ILE A 211 28.32 26.27 -93.08
C ILE A 211 29.28 27.46 -93.21
N ALA A 212 29.28 28.39 -92.25
CA ALA A 212 30.15 29.57 -92.24
C ALA A 212 31.64 29.19 -92.29
N THR A 213 32.08 28.21 -91.51
CA THR A 213 33.46 27.68 -91.55
C THR A 213 33.82 27.15 -92.94
N LYS A 214 32.94 26.41 -93.61
CA LYS A 214 33.20 25.94 -94.99
C LYS A 214 33.31 27.09 -95.99
N VAL A 215 32.50 28.14 -95.84
CA VAL A 215 32.55 29.33 -96.70
C VAL A 215 33.87 30.09 -96.48
N GLU A 216 34.27 30.30 -95.22
CA GLU A 216 35.55 30.89 -94.84
C GLU A 216 36.74 30.10 -95.41
N ASP A 217 36.74 28.77 -95.27
CA ASP A 217 37.80 27.89 -95.80
C ASP A 217 37.91 27.97 -97.33
N MET A 218 36.78 28.00 -98.04
CA MET A 218 36.77 28.22 -99.50
C MET A 218 37.30 29.60 -99.88
N ARG A 219 36.96 30.66 -99.13
CA ARG A 219 37.45 32.02 -99.37
C ARG A 219 38.97 32.13 -99.14
N LYS A 220 39.48 31.58 -98.03
CA LYS A 220 40.92 31.47 -97.77
C LYS A 220 41.66 30.70 -98.86
N ARG A 221 41.09 29.61 -99.37
CA ARG A 221 41.66 28.83 -100.49
C ARG A 221 41.75 29.67 -101.77
N LEU A 222 40.70 30.42 -102.12
CA LEU A 222 40.70 31.29 -103.30
C LEU A 222 41.67 32.48 -103.16
N GLN A 223 41.80 33.04 -101.95
CA GLN A 223 42.79 34.08 -101.63
C GLN A 223 44.22 33.55 -101.77
N GLN A 224 44.53 32.35 -101.26
CA GLN A 224 45.85 31.70 -101.41
C GLN A 224 46.21 31.43 -102.88
N LEU A 225 45.20 31.14 -103.72
CA LEU A 225 45.35 30.98 -105.17
C LEU A 225 45.41 32.33 -105.93
N GLN A 226 45.45 33.47 -105.24
CA GLN A 226 45.48 34.83 -105.80
C GLN A 226 44.29 35.19 -106.71
N VAL A 227 43.19 34.43 -106.64
CA VAL A 227 41.95 34.65 -107.41
C VAL A 227 40.77 35.14 -106.55
N GLY A 228 41.01 35.41 -105.26
CA GLY A 228 40.01 35.86 -104.29
C GLY A 228 40.38 37.19 -103.62
N SER A 229 39.36 37.96 -103.25
CA SER A 229 39.48 39.20 -102.48
C SER A 229 39.80 38.92 -101.00
N GLN A 230 40.72 39.68 -100.41
CA GLN A 230 40.98 39.62 -98.97
C GLN A 230 39.76 40.11 -98.17
N LEU A 231 39.09 41.18 -98.62
CA LEU A 231 37.91 41.74 -97.95
C LEU A 231 36.78 40.69 -97.81
N ASP A 232 36.57 39.87 -98.83
CA ASP A 232 35.59 38.78 -98.82
C ASP A 232 35.95 37.68 -97.79
N THR A 233 37.24 37.52 -97.50
CA THR A 233 37.75 36.52 -96.54
C THR A 233 37.64 37.03 -95.10
N GLU A 234 37.94 38.31 -94.87
CA GLU A 234 37.70 38.95 -93.57
C GLU A 234 36.19 39.02 -93.26
N ALA A 235 35.35 39.35 -94.24
CA ALA A 235 33.89 39.35 -94.09
C ALA A 235 33.34 37.95 -93.74
N ALA A 236 33.81 36.89 -94.41
CA ALA A 236 33.43 35.52 -94.07
C ALA A 236 33.94 35.08 -92.67
N THR A 237 35.06 35.66 -92.21
CA THR A 237 35.61 35.42 -90.87
C THR A 237 34.76 36.11 -89.81
N ASP A 238 34.33 37.36 -90.03
CA ASP A 238 33.42 38.09 -89.17
C ASP A 238 32.05 37.41 -89.06
N ASP A 239 31.46 37.00 -90.19
CA ASP A 239 30.22 36.18 -90.23
C ASP A 239 30.33 34.92 -89.36
N ARG A 240 31.46 34.19 -89.46
CA ARG A 240 31.70 33.01 -88.60
C ARG A 240 31.77 33.41 -87.12
N VAL A 241 32.52 34.45 -86.77
CA VAL A 241 32.68 34.91 -85.38
C VAL A 241 31.34 35.37 -84.80
N ASN A 242 30.53 36.10 -85.56
CA ASN A 242 29.19 36.53 -85.16
C ASN A 242 28.26 35.33 -84.90
N ILE A 243 28.27 34.32 -85.78
CA ILE A 243 27.49 33.07 -85.56
C ILE A 243 28.02 32.29 -84.35
N GLN A 244 29.33 32.25 -84.14
CA GLN A 244 29.96 31.60 -82.98
C GLN A 244 29.59 32.30 -81.67
N ALA A 245 29.52 33.63 -81.64
CA ALA A 245 29.03 34.41 -80.50
C ALA A 245 27.55 34.15 -80.22
N GLN A 246 26.71 34.05 -81.28
CA GLN A 246 25.29 33.68 -81.15
C GLN A 246 25.10 32.27 -80.58
N LEU A 247 25.90 31.30 -81.04
CA LEU A 247 25.93 29.94 -80.48
C LEU A 247 26.31 29.96 -78.99
N ALA A 248 27.42 30.62 -78.64
CA ALA A 248 27.89 30.72 -77.26
C ALA A 248 26.87 31.38 -76.33
N SER A 249 26.17 32.42 -76.82
CA SER A 249 25.09 33.08 -76.09
C SER A 249 23.91 32.14 -75.81
N ALA A 250 23.40 31.43 -76.84
CA ALA A 250 22.31 30.47 -76.69
C ALA A 250 22.67 29.32 -75.74
N THR A 251 23.89 28.76 -75.85
CA THR A 251 24.40 27.72 -74.94
C THR A 251 24.54 28.24 -73.51
N SER A 252 25.05 29.45 -73.32
CA SER A 252 25.19 30.08 -71.99
C SER A 252 23.83 30.32 -71.33
N GLN A 253 22.81 30.72 -72.10
CA GLN A 253 21.46 30.93 -71.59
C GLN A 253 20.78 29.61 -71.22
N ALA A 254 20.85 28.58 -72.08
CA ALA A 254 20.35 27.24 -71.74
C ALA A 254 20.97 26.73 -70.42
N ALA A 255 22.30 26.84 -70.28
CA ALA A 255 23.00 26.44 -69.05
C ALA A 255 22.64 27.31 -67.82
N ALA A 256 22.22 28.56 -68.01
CA ALA A 256 21.74 29.42 -66.93
C ALA A 256 20.34 28.99 -66.46
N ASP A 257 19.44 28.74 -67.41
CA ASP A 257 18.08 28.28 -67.14
C ASP A 257 18.08 26.86 -66.53
N GLU A 258 19.00 25.97 -66.94
CA GLU A 258 19.22 24.65 -66.32
C GLU A 258 19.62 24.76 -64.82
N ARG A 259 20.47 25.74 -64.45
CA ARG A 259 20.79 25.99 -63.04
C ARG A 259 19.60 26.56 -62.28
N GLN A 260 18.80 27.41 -62.93
CA GLN A 260 17.58 27.96 -62.33
C GLN A 260 16.52 26.86 -62.12
N LEU A 261 16.36 25.94 -63.07
CA LEU A 261 15.50 24.76 -62.97
C LEU A 261 15.88 23.89 -61.76
N ALA A 262 17.17 23.55 -61.63
CA ALA A 262 17.68 22.79 -60.48
C ALA A 262 17.43 23.51 -59.14
N SER A 263 17.57 24.84 -59.12
CA SER A 263 17.27 25.68 -57.93
C SER A 263 15.78 25.65 -57.56
N VAL A 264 14.87 25.78 -58.53
CA VAL A 264 13.42 25.73 -58.30
C VAL A 264 12.96 24.33 -57.87
N GLN A 265 13.51 23.27 -58.48
CA GLN A 265 13.26 21.89 -58.05
C GLN A 265 13.69 21.66 -56.60
N ALA A 266 14.90 22.10 -56.23
CA ALA A 266 15.39 22.01 -54.85
C ALA A 266 14.53 22.83 -53.86
N GLN A 267 13.99 23.99 -54.28
CA GLN A 267 13.07 24.79 -53.46
C GLN A 267 11.72 24.09 -53.25
N ARG A 268 11.12 23.51 -54.30
CA ARG A 268 9.88 22.73 -54.21
C ARG A 268 10.06 21.53 -53.27
N ASP A 269 11.13 20.79 -53.45
CA ASP A 269 11.41 19.58 -52.67
C ASP A 269 11.71 19.94 -51.20
N SER A 270 12.44 21.04 -50.96
CA SER A 270 12.64 21.60 -49.62
C SER A 270 11.33 22.05 -48.96
N PHE A 271 10.43 22.71 -49.69
CA PHE A 271 9.11 23.10 -49.20
C PHE A 271 8.27 21.88 -48.79
N ALA A 272 8.26 20.82 -49.61
CA ALA A 272 7.55 19.57 -49.30
C ALA A 272 8.13 18.88 -48.05
N GLN A 273 9.45 18.80 -47.92
CA GLN A 273 10.09 18.24 -46.72
C GLN A 273 9.85 19.10 -45.47
N GLN A 274 9.88 20.42 -45.59
CA GLN A 274 9.60 21.33 -44.48
C GLN A 274 8.14 21.22 -44.02
N PHE A 275 7.18 21.14 -44.94
CA PHE A 275 5.77 20.91 -44.63
C PHE A 275 5.56 19.59 -43.87
N LYS A 276 6.21 18.51 -44.32
CA LYS A 276 6.15 17.21 -43.62
C LYS A 276 6.79 17.27 -42.24
N ALA A 277 7.99 17.84 -42.11
CA ALA A 277 8.69 17.97 -40.82
C ALA A 277 7.91 18.82 -39.81
N GLN A 278 7.27 19.91 -40.28
CA GLN A 278 6.37 20.73 -39.47
C GLN A 278 5.16 19.91 -39.02
N THR A 279 4.48 19.23 -39.93
CA THR A 279 3.32 18.36 -39.63
C THR A 279 3.66 17.28 -38.59
N SER A 280 4.81 16.61 -38.73
CA SER A 280 5.26 15.60 -37.75
C SER A 280 5.58 16.22 -36.38
N THR A 281 6.10 17.45 -36.33
CA THR A 281 6.40 18.18 -35.08
C THR A 281 5.12 18.62 -34.38
N ASP A 282 4.15 19.13 -35.14
CA ASP A 282 2.83 19.51 -34.65
C ASP A 282 2.05 18.29 -34.17
N LEU A 283 2.14 17.15 -34.89
CA LEU A 283 1.54 15.88 -34.48
C LEU A 283 2.14 15.37 -33.16
N ALA A 284 3.47 15.38 -33.03
CA ALA A 284 4.13 15.00 -31.78
C ALA A 284 3.70 15.89 -30.61
N THR A 285 3.53 17.20 -30.85
CA THR A 285 3.03 18.15 -29.85
C THR A 285 1.57 17.88 -29.49
N ALA A 286 0.70 17.67 -30.48
CA ALA A 286 -0.71 17.36 -30.29
C ALA A 286 -0.93 16.02 -29.57
N LEU A 287 -0.12 14.99 -29.85
CA LEU A 287 -0.13 13.71 -29.14
C LEU A 287 0.25 13.85 -27.66
N ASN A 288 1.28 14.65 -27.35
CA ASN A 288 1.65 14.96 -25.97
C ASN A 288 0.53 15.70 -25.23
N ASN A 289 -0.06 16.71 -25.86
CA ASN A 289 -1.20 17.46 -25.30
C ASN A 289 -2.42 16.56 -25.08
N LEU A 290 -2.72 15.65 -26.02
CA LEU A 290 -3.80 14.67 -25.90
C LEU A 290 -3.53 13.69 -24.74
N ALA A 291 -2.30 13.21 -24.58
CA ALA A 291 -1.92 12.34 -23.47
C ALA A 291 -2.09 13.04 -22.11
N GLN A 292 -1.66 14.29 -22.00
CA GLN A 292 -1.86 15.10 -20.79
C GLN A 292 -3.35 15.35 -20.51
N ALA A 293 -4.14 15.73 -21.52
CA ALA A 293 -5.58 15.92 -21.38
C ALA A 293 -6.30 14.63 -20.96
N ARG A 294 -5.92 13.47 -21.50
CA ARG A 294 -6.45 12.16 -21.09
C ARG A 294 -6.10 11.80 -19.65
N GLN A 295 -4.88 12.07 -19.21
CA GLN A 295 -4.48 11.86 -17.81
C GLN A 295 -5.21 12.81 -16.86
N GLY A 296 -5.37 14.08 -17.26
CA GLY A 296 -6.18 15.07 -16.55
C GLY A 296 -7.65 14.63 -16.43
N LEU A 297 -8.26 14.19 -17.55
CA LEU A 297 -9.64 13.68 -17.58
C LEU A 297 -9.82 12.42 -16.73
N ALA A 298 -8.85 11.50 -16.73
CA ALA A 298 -8.86 10.33 -15.85
C ALA A 298 -8.84 10.73 -14.36
N LYS A 299 -7.99 11.71 -13.99
CA LYS A 299 -7.97 12.29 -12.65
C LYS A 299 -9.29 12.99 -12.30
N ALA A 300 -9.85 13.80 -13.20
CA ALA A 300 -11.11 14.49 -12.98
C ALA A 300 -12.29 13.52 -12.79
N ARG A 301 -12.33 12.42 -13.55
CA ARG A 301 -13.32 11.34 -13.35
C ARG A 301 -13.18 10.65 -11.98
N LEU A 302 -11.95 10.40 -11.52
CA LEU A 302 -11.72 9.88 -10.16
C LEU A 302 -12.18 10.88 -9.10
N ASN A 303 -11.82 12.16 -9.24
CA ASN A 303 -12.25 13.22 -8.33
C ASN A 303 -13.77 13.38 -8.30
N GLN A 304 -14.46 13.25 -9.45
CA GLN A 304 -15.92 13.27 -9.54
C GLN A 304 -16.56 12.08 -8.83
N ASN A 305 -15.96 10.90 -8.90
CA ASN A 305 -16.43 9.71 -8.15
C ASN A 305 -16.21 9.86 -6.64
N LEU A 306 -15.20 10.64 -6.21
CA LEU A 306 -14.91 10.93 -4.80
C LEU A 306 -15.81 12.05 -4.20
N VAL A 307 -16.73 12.61 -4.98
CA VAL A 307 -17.80 13.50 -4.49
C VAL A 307 -18.81 12.72 -3.66
N ASP A 308 -19.07 11.46 -4.03
CA ASP A 308 -19.97 10.55 -3.31
C ASP A 308 -19.16 9.74 -2.29
N LEU A 309 -19.30 10.06 -1.00
CA LEU A 309 -18.63 9.33 0.08
C LEU A 309 -19.40 8.05 0.38
N GLN A 310 -18.81 6.90 0.06
CA GLN A 310 -19.44 5.58 0.16
C GLN A 310 -18.78 4.68 1.23
N ALA A 311 -19.56 3.80 1.86
CA ALA A 311 -19.01 2.80 2.78
C ALA A 311 -18.18 1.73 2.03
N PRO A 312 -16.91 1.46 2.40
CA PRO A 312 -16.07 0.47 1.70
C PRO A 312 -16.46 -0.99 2.02
N GLN A 313 -17.17 -1.22 3.14
CA GLN A 313 -17.68 -2.51 3.59
C GLN A 313 -18.88 -2.35 4.55
N ASP A 314 -19.61 -3.43 4.81
CA ASP A 314 -20.76 -3.45 5.72
C ASP A 314 -20.33 -3.04 7.14
N SER A 315 -20.87 -1.91 7.61
CA SER A 315 -20.40 -1.20 8.81
C SER A 315 -21.55 -0.54 9.56
N ILE A 316 -21.31 -0.09 10.79
CA ILE A 316 -22.21 0.76 11.57
C ILE A 316 -21.59 2.15 11.65
N VAL A 317 -22.39 3.21 11.45
CA VAL A 317 -21.95 4.59 11.64
C VAL A 317 -21.76 4.83 13.13
N GLN A 318 -20.52 4.95 13.60
CA GLN A 318 -20.20 5.18 15.01
C GLN A 318 -20.43 6.64 15.36
N SER A 319 -19.69 7.54 14.69
CA SER A 319 -19.77 8.98 14.92
C SER A 319 -19.87 9.75 13.59
N ILE A 320 -20.47 10.94 13.65
CA ILE A 320 -20.53 11.90 12.54
C ILE A 320 -19.95 13.21 13.10
N ALA A 321 -19.04 13.83 12.35
CA ALA A 321 -18.44 15.10 12.72
C ALA A 321 -19.53 16.20 12.83
N PRO A 322 -19.39 17.18 13.74
CA PRO A 322 -20.39 18.23 13.96
C PRO A 322 -20.33 19.33 12.88
N VAL A 323 -20.53 18.93 11.61
CA VAL A 323 -20.57 19.82 10.45
C VAL A 323 -21.99 19.90 9.89
N SER A 324 -22.41 21.09 9.46
CA SER A 324 -23.72 21.29 8.82
C SER A 324 -23.63 21.13 7.30
N ILE A 325 -24.76 20.88 6.66
CA ILE A 325 -24.93 21.09 5.22
C ILE A 325 -24.47 22.53 4.88
N GLY A 326 -23.74 22.69 3.76
CA GLY A 326 -23.09 23.93 3.37
C GLY A 326 -21.73 24.21 4.03
N SER A 327 -21.25 23.36 4.95
CA SER A 327 -19.91 23.50 5.54
C SER A 327 -18.82 23.11 4.55
N VAL A 328 -17.70 23.83 4.58
CA VAL A 328 -16.48 23.49 3.82
C VAL A 328 -15.64 22.50 4.63
N LEU A 329 -15.30 21.37 4.02
CA LEU A 329 -14.32 20.41 4.54
C LEU A 329 -12.94 20.64 3.92
N GLN A 330 -11.90 20.47 4.74
CA GLN A 330 -10.51 20.43 4.30
C GLN A 330 -10.08 19.01 3.90
N ALA A 331 -9.04 18.89 3.08
CA ALA A 331 -8.47 17.58 2.75
C ALA A 331 -7.94 16.88 4.00
N GLY A 332 -8.30 15.59 4.17
CA GLY A 332 -7.98 14.80 5.35
C GLY A 332 -8.87 15.08 6.57
N GLN A 333 -9.85 15.98 6.47
CA GLN A 333 -10.82 16.18 7.54
C GLN A 333 -11.79 14.99 7.58
N GLU A 334 -11.90 14.37 8.75
CA GLU A 334 -12.83 13.28 9.01
C GLU A 334 -14.28 13.80 9.11
N LEU A 335 -15.18 13.12 8.41
CA LEU A 335 -16.61 13.40 8.38
C LEU A 335 -17.41 12.37 9.17
N MET A 336 -17.04 11.08 9.07
CA MET A 336 -17.75 9.97 9.71
C MET A 336 -16.79 8.84 10.08
N GLU A 337 -17.04 8.21 11.21
CA GLU A 337 -16.32 7.02 11.68
C GLU A 337 -17.21 5.78 11.52
N LEU A 338 -16.70 4.72 10.88
CA LEU A 338 -17.43 3.48 10.62
C LEU A 338 -16.81 2.28 11.36
N ALA A 339 -17.62 1.55 12.11
CA ALA A 339 -17.24 0.31 12.79
C ALA A 339 -17.65 -0.91 11.93
N PRO A 340 -16.72 -1.78 11.47
CA PRO A 340 -17.07 -2.93 10.62
C PRO A 340 -17.93 -3.97 11.35
N ILE A 341 -18.99 -4.47 10.70
CA ILE A 341 -19.92 -5.43 11.34
C ILE A 341 -19.31 -6.83 11.47
N ASN A 342 -18.49 -7.24 10.50
CA ASN A 342 -17.89 -8.57 10.41
C ASN A 342 -16.41 -8.60 10.86
N ALA A 343 -15.99 -7.65 11.71
CA ALA A 343 -14.66 -7.68 12.29
C ALA A 343 -14.51 -8.91 13.23
N PRO A 344 -13.42 -9.68 13.15
CA PRO A 344 -13.15 -10.68 14.19
C PRO A 344 -12.95 -9.96 15.53
N PHE A 345 -13.48 -10.54 16.60
CA PHE A 345 -13.34 -9.98 17.94
C PHE A 345 -12.01 -10.41 18.57
N VAL A 346 -11.36 -9.47 19.24
CA VAL A 346 -10.19 -9.71 20.10
C VAL A 346 -10.54 -9.22 21.49
N VAL A 347 -10.24 -10.05 22.48
CA VAL A 347 -10.39 -9.68 23.88
C VAL A 347 -9.14 -8.92 24.33
N GLU A 348 -9.32 -7.74 24.90
CA GLU A 348 -8.28 -7.10 25.71
C GLU A 348 -8.57 -7.41 27.18
N ALA A 349 -7.68 -8.16 27.83
CA ALA A 349 -7.78 -8.50 29.24
C ALA A 349 -6.60 -7.91 30.01
N ASP A 350 -6.88 -7.34 31.17
CA ASP A 350 -5.93 -6.76 32.09
C ASP A 350 -5.50 -7.84 33.09
N ILE A 351 -4.21 -8.19 33.08
CA ILE A 351 -3.58 -9.21 33.95
C ILE A 351 -2.79 -8.50 35.06
N ASP A 352 -3.00 -8.89 36.32
CA ASP A 352 -2.23 -8.38 37.45
C ASP A 352 -0.72 -8.64 37.28
N ALA A 353 0.12 -7.66 37.65
CA ALA A 353 1.58 -7.76 37.51
C ALA A 353 2.22 -8.93 38.26
N ASP A 354 1.61 -9.39 39.36
CA ASP A 354 2.08 -10.56 40.11
C ASP A 354 1.83 -11.89 39.35
N GLU A 355 0.85 -11.91 38.44
CA GLU A 355 0.47 -13.09 37.66
C GLU A 355 0.98 -13.06 36.20
N SER A 356 1.32 -11.89 35.67
CA SER A 356 1.77 -11.72 34.26
C SER A 356 2.99 -12.56 33.91
N GLY A 357 3.91 -12.79 34.85
CA GLY A 357 5.09 -13.65 34.67
C GLY A 357 4.80 -15.14 34.46
N PHE A 358 3.54 -15.58 34.64
CA PHE A 358 3.11 -16.94 34.31
C PHE A 358 2.43 -17.04 32.94
N VAL A 359 1.93 -15.94 32.39
CA VAL A 359 1.17 -15.92 31.13
C VAL A 359 2.11 -15.83 29.93
N HIS A 360 1.90 -16.71 28.96
CA HIS A 360 2.72 -16.80 27.75
C HIS A 360 1.86 -16.67 26.48
N VAL A 361 2.47 -16.19 25.41
CA VAL A 361 1.84 -16.18 24.07
C VAL A 361 1.62 -17.62 23.61
N GLY A 362 0.39 -17.94 23.23
CA GLY A 362 -0.07 -19.28 22.89
C GLY A 362 -0.82 -20.03 23.99
N ASP A 363 -0.91 -19.48 25.22
CA ASP A 363 -1.71 -20.10 26.29
C ASP A 363 -3.20 -20.13 25.92
N ASN A 364 -3.88 -21.24 26.26
CA ASN A 364 -5.31 -21.39 26.04
C ASN A 364 -6.09 -20.56 27.06
N VAL A 365 -7.15 -19.89 26.59
CA VAL A 365 -8.01 -19.03 27.41
C VAL A 365 -9.46 -19.47 27.30
N ASN A 366 -10.17 -19.50 28.43
CA ASN A 366 -11.61 -19.65 28.46
C ASN A 366 -12.28 -18.33 28.86
N VAL A 367 -12.97 -17.70 27.92
CA VAL A 367 -13.60 -16.39 28.06
C VAL A 367 -15.07 -16.56 28.45
N LYS A 368 -15.44 -15.95 29.57
CA LYS A 368 -16.81 -15.83 30.08
C LYS A 368 -17.28 -14.40 29.87
N PHE A 369 -18.46 -14.20 29.31
CA PHE A 369 -19.02 -12.85 29.15
C PHE A 369 -19.82 -12.49 30.40
N ASN A 370 -19.50 -11.38 31.09
CA ASN A 370 -20.16 -11.04 32.37
C ASN A 370 -21.66 -10.73 32.22
N THR A 371 -22.13 -10.55 30.98
CA THR A 371 -23.51 -10.33 30.60
C THR A 371 -24.33 -11.62 30.46
N LEU A 372 -23.70 -12.80 30.54
CA LEU A 372 -24.31 -14.12 30.38
C LEU A 372 -23.84 -15.08 31.48
N ASP A 373 -24.72 -15.92 32.01
CA ASP A 373 -24.31 -16.98 32.94
C ASP A 373 -23.49 -18.06 32.20
N PRO A 374 -22.20 -18.30 32.56
CA PRO A 374 -21.36 -19.24 31.85
C PRO A 374 -21.83 -20.70 31.97
N LEU A 375 -22.71 -21.03 32.94
CA LEU A 375 -23.27 -22.36 33.13
C LEU A 375 -24.49 -22.62 32.25
N GLU A 376 -25.26 -21.58 31.91
CA GLU A 376 -26.46 -21.66 31.05
C GLU A 376 -26.14 -21.41 29.56
N TYR A 377 -25.32 -20.40 29.27
CA TYR A 377 -25.03 -19.95 27.90
C TYR A 377 -23.69 -20.43 27.36
N GLY A 378 -22.80 -20.93 28.22
CA GLY A 378 -21.47 -21.42 27.86
C GLY A 378 -20.38 -20.34 27.86
N SER A 379 -19.21 -20.70 27.31
CA SER A 379 -18.01 -19.85 27.24
C SER A 379 -17.34 -19.95 25.86
N ALA A 380 -16.58 -18.91 25.50
CA ALA A 380 -15.80 -18.89 24.27
C ALA A 380 -14.34 -19.30 24.56
N LYS A 381 -13.73 -20.00 23.60
CA LYS A 381 -12.33 -20.43 23.70
C LYS A 381 -11.46 -19.55 22.82
N GLY A 382 -10.26 -19.23 23.33
CA GLY A 382 -9.31 -18.37 22.67
C GLY A 382 -7.87 -18.71 23.03
N THR A 383 -6.93 -17.97 22.44
CA THR A 383 -5.50 -18.10 22.71
C THR A 383 -4.84 -16.73 22.91
N VAL A 384 -3.85 -16.64 23.80
CA VAL A 384 -3.10 -15.40 24.05
C VAL A 384 -2.24 -15.07 22.81
N VAL A 385 -2.53 -13.97 22.13
CA VAL A 385 -1.83 -13.54 20.91
C VAL A 385 -0.62 -12.66 21.24
N SER A 386 -0.77 -11.74 22.19
CA SER A 386 0.31 -10.82 22.59
C SER A 386 0.08 -10.29 23.99
N ILE A 387 1.16 -10.04 24.73
CA ILE A 387 1.15 -9.36 26.03
C ILE A 387 1.89 -8.04 25.87
N SER A 388 1.37 -6.96 26.45
CA SER A 388 2.04 -5.66 26.49
C SER A 388 3.44 -5.81 27.14
N PRO A 389 4.51 -5.26 26.55
CA PRO A 389 5.83 -5.25 27.20
C PRO A 389 5.90 -4.26 28.37
N GLU A 390 4.94 -3.34 28.47
CA GLU A 390 4.88 -2.29 29.47
C GLU A 390 3.69 -2.52 30.43
N SER A 391 3.93 -2.29 31.72
CA SER A 391 2.92 -2.29 32.76
C SER A 391 2.22 -0.94 32.83
N ILE A 392 0.90 -0.95 32.86
CA ILE A 392 0.09 0.26 32.86
C ILE A 392 -0.36 0.58 34.29
N ASN A 393 -0.23 1.84 34.69
CA ASN A 393 -0.82 2.35 35.92
C ASN A 393 -2.22 2.92 35.62
N PRO A 394 -3.28 2.52 36.36
CA PRO A 394 -4.64 3.03 36.14
C PRO A 394 -4.77 4.57 36.14
N LEU A 395 -3.87 5.28 36.84
CA LEU A 395 -3.88 6.74 36.96
C LEU A 395 -3.37 7.47 35.71
N ASP A 396 -2.50 6.86 34.91
CA ASP A 396 -1.89 7.49 33.73
C ASP A 396 -2.89 7.55 32.57
N GLN A 397 -3.75 6.53 32.40
CA GLN A 397 -4.82 6.56 31.40
C GLN A 397 -5.85 7.68 31.65
N GLN A 398 -6.11 8.00 32.91
CA GLN A 398 -6.99 9.12 33.28
C GLN A 398 -6.27 10.48 33.17
N SER A 399 -4.94 10.48 33.01
CA SER A 399 -4.06 11.65 33.06
C SER A 399 -3.29 11.91 31.75
N ASN A 400 -3.81 11.44 30.61
CA ASN A 400 -3.33 11.77 29.25
C ASN A 400 -3.34 13.29 28.89
N SER A 401 -3.55 14.17 29.87
CA SER A 401 -3.54 15.63 29.79
C SER A 401 -2.56 16.30 30.76
N ALA A 402 -1.73 15.56 31.51
CA ALA A 402 -0.81 16.15 32.50
C ALA A 402 0.53 15.41 32.61
N MET A 403 1.49 15.81 31.76
CA MET A 403 2.90 15.53 32.00
C MET A 403 3.32 16.18 33.35
N ASN A 404 3.90 15.38 34.24
CA ASN A 404 4.29 15.69 35.64
C ASN A 404 3.17 15.56 36.70
N ALA A 405 2.78 14.32 37.03
CA ALA A 405 2.21 13.98 38.33
C ALA A 405 3.26 13.20 39.18
N PRO A 406 3.41 13.48 40.49
CA PRO A 406 4.31 12.72 41.35
C PRO A 406 3.79 11.31 41.63
N LEU A 407 4.70 10.35 41.88
CA LEU A 407 4.36 8.94 42.13
C LEU A 407 3.29 8.80 43.24
N PRO A 408 2.19 8.07 42.99
CA PRO A 408 1.15 7.86 44.00
C PRO A 408 1.65 6.97 45.14
N THR A 409 1.46 7.42 46.38
CA THR A 409 1.88 6.73 47.61
C THR A 409 0.90 5.63 48.07
N THR A 410 0.16 5.03 47.14
CA THR A 410 -0.75 3.91 47.40
C THR A 410 -0.47 2.79 46.40
N PRO A 411 -0.16 1.56 46.84
CA PRO A 411 0.01 0.44 45.93
C PRO A 411 -1.36 0.04 45.36
N ARG A 412 -1.66 0.57 44.17
CA ARG A 412 -2.65 -0.03 43.27
C ARG A 412 -1.89 -0.93 42.30
N ALA A 413 -2.43 -2.13 42.07
CA ALA A 413 -1.78 -3.12 41.22
C ALA A 413 -1.50 -2.56 39.82
N LEU A 414 -0.25 -2.71 39.39
CA LEU A 414 0.13 -2.54 38.00
C LEU A 414 -0.48 -3.70 37.21
N TYR A 415 -0.93 -3.43 35.98
CA TYR A 415 -1.50 -4.48 35.13
C TYR A 415 -0.86 -4.48 33.74
N TYR A 416 -0.90 -5.65 33.10
CA TYR A 416 -0.43 -5.87 31.73
C TYR A 416 -1.62 -6.22 30.84
N LYS A 417 -1.75 -5.52 29.71
CA LYS A 417 -2.76 -5.84 28.70
C LYS A 417 -2.34 -7.06 27.89
N ALA A 418 -3.13 -8.13 27.92
CA ALA A 418 -3.07 -9.22 26.96
C ALA A 418 -4.16 -9.08 25.88
N LYS A 419 -3.79 -9.37 24.64
CA LYS A 419 -4.72 -9.56 23.52
C LYS A 419 -4.92 -11.04 23.30
N ILE A 420 -6.18 -11.46 23.28
CA ILE A 420 -6.60 -12.86 23.17
C ILE A 420 -7.51 -12.99 21.94
N SER A 421 -7.19 -13.90 21.01
CA SER A 421 -8.08 -14.20 19.89
C SER A 421 -9.24 -15.06 20.36
N LEU A 422 -10.42 -14.87 19.76
CA LEU A 422 -11.57 -15.75 19.98
C LEU A 422 -11.62 -16.77 18.85
N ASP A 423 -11.21 -18.00 19.16
CA ASP A 423 -11.02 -19.06 18.16
C ASP A 423 -12.31 -19.89 17.97
N VAL A 424 -13.08 -20.12 19.05
CA VAL A 424 -14.38 -20.82 19.00
C VAL A 424 -15.38 -20.20 19.98
N ILE A 425 -16.50 -19.68 19.45
CA ILE A 425 -17.58 -19.08 20.23
C ILE A 425 -18.70 -20.13 20.43
N ASN A 426 -18.66 -20.87 21.54
CA ASN A 426 -19.64 -21.92 21.87
C ASN A 426 -20.79 -21.39 22.74
N LEU A 427 -21.42 -20.30 22.29
CA LEU A 427 -22.60 -19.72 22.95
C LEU A 427 -23.87 -20.48 22.54
N HIS A 428 -24.64 -20.94 23.53
CA HIS A 428 -25.88 -21.69 23.35
C HIS A 428 -27.03 -21.00 24.07
N ASN A 429 -28.28 -21.26 23.66
CA ASN A 429 -29.52 -20.73 24.27
C ASN A 429 -29.61 -19.19 24.40
N VAL A 430 -28.77 -18.42 23.71
CA VAL A 430 -28.75 -16.95 23.82
C VAL A 430 -30.10 -16.33 23.43
N PRO A 431 -30.51 -15.19 24.05
CA PRO A 431 -31.76 -14.50 23.74
C PRO A 431 -31.89 -14.15 22.26
N GLN A 432 -33.13 -14.19 21.73
CA GLN A 432 -33.36 -13.84 20.31
C GLN A 432 -32.90 -12.42 20.00
N GLY A 433 -32.02 -12.30 19.00
CA GLY A 433 -31.42 -11.02 18.60
C GLY A 433 -30.15 -10.63 19.36
N PHE A 434 -29.67 -11.45 20.31
CA PHE A 434 -28.37 -11.22 20.95
C PHE A 434 -27.23 -11.27 19.93
N ARG A 435 -26.34 -10.27 19.98
CA ARG A 435 -25.11 -10.19 19.21
C ARG A 435 -23.99 -9.71 20.12
N LEU A 436 -22.78 -10.22 19.92
CA LEU A 436 -21.60 -9.66 20.55
C LEU A 436 -21.36 -8.24 20.02
N VAL A 437 -21.05 -7.30 20.90
CA VAL A 437 -20.82 -5.89 20.60
C VAL A 437 -19.49 -5.48 21.24
N PRO A 438 -18.64 -4.68 20.56
CA PRO A 438 -17.45 -4.11 21.18
C PRO A 438 -17.79 -3.33 22.46
N GLY A 439 -16.92 -3.38 23.46
CA GLY A 439 -17.12 -2.83 24.81
C GLY A 439 -17.83 -3.76 25.80
N MET A 440 -18.18 -5.00 25.40
CA MET A 440 -18.80 -5.97 26.34
C MET A 440 -17.79 -6.44 27.40
N PRO A 441 -18.09 -6.34 28.71
CA PRO A 441 -17.20 -6.80 29.78
C PRO A 441 -17.20 -8.32 29.88
N LEU A 442 -16.02 -8.88 30.19
CA LEU A 442 -15.75 -10.31 30.24
C LEU A 442 -14.69 -10.64 31.29
N GLU A 443 -14.60 -11.93 31.62
CA GLU A 443 -13.58 -12.54 32.47
C GLU A 443 -12.87 -13.63 31.65
N ALA A 444 -11.53 -13.57 31.62
CA ALA A 444 -10.68 -14.47 30.84
C ALA A 444 -9.86 -15.36 31.77
N ASP A 445 -10.21 -16.65 31.82
CA ASP A 445 -9.46 -17.68 32.54
C ASP A 445 -8.31 -18.18 31.66
N ILE A 446 -7.08 -17.73 31.92
CA ILE A 446 -5.87 -18.09 31.16
C ILE A 446 -5.22 -19.34 31.78
N VAL A 447 -5.06 -20.40 31.00
CA VAL A 447 -4.49 -21.68 31.46
C VAL A 447 -2.95 -21.64 31.40
N VAL A 448 -2.32 -21.11 32.45
CA VAL A 448 -0.86 -20.89 32.53
C VAL A 448 -0.03 -22.12 32.93
N GLY A 449 -0.65 -23.31 32.99
CA GLY A 449 0.05 -24.56 33.26
C GLY A 449 -0.77 -25.57 34.05
N LYS A 450 -0.11 -26.64 34.53
CA LYS A 450 -0.75 -27.71 35.31
C LYS A 450 0.06 -28.06 36.55
N HIS A 451 -0.59 -28.12 37.69
CA HIS A 451 0.02 -28.44 38.98
C HIS A 451 -0.65 -29.68 39.59
N SER A 452 0.08 -30.47 40.39
CA SER A 452 -0.55 -31.57 41.13
C SER A 452 -1.33 -31.04 42.33
N ILE A 453 -2.34 -31.79 42.78
CA ILE A 453 -3.10 -31.46 44.00
C ILE A 453 -2.13 -31.33 45.19
N LEU A 454 -1.16 -32.24 45.30
CA LEU A 454 -0.13 -32.19 46.33
C LEU A 454 0.69 -30.88 46.28
N SER A 455 1.09 -30.45 45.08
CA SER A 455 1.82 -29.19 44.92
C SER A 455 0.98 -27.94 45.23
N TYR A 456 -0.34 -27.96 44.99
CA TYR A 456 -1.24 -26.84 45.35
C TYR A 456 -1.28 -26.59 46.85
N PHE A 457 -1.54 -27.66 47.63
CA PHE A 457 -1.55 -27.58 49.08
C PHE A 457 -0.19 -27.13 49.63
N PHE A 458 0.90 -27.64 49.07
CA PHE A 458 2.24 -27.24 49.49
C PHE A 458 2.54 -25.77 49.13
N SER A 459 2.16 -25.29 47.93
CA SER A 459 2.37 -23.90 47.53
C SER A 459 1.54 -22.89 48.33
N ARG A 460 0.43 -23.30 48.96
CA ARG A 460 -0.37 -22.43 49.82
C ARG A 460 0.03 -22.49 51.30
N LEU A 461 0.61 -23.60 51.76
CA LEU A 461 1.08 -23.77 53.16
C LEU A 461 2.54 -23.36 53.36
N ALA A 462 3.40 -23.52 52.34
CA ALA A 462 4.81 -23.18 52.43
C ALA A 462 5.10 -21.68 52.66
N PRO A 463 4.38 -20.72 52.04
CA PRO A 463 4.59 -19.29 52.33
C PRO A 463 4.30 -18.98 53.81
N VAL A 464 3.15 -19.45 54.32
CA VAL A 464 2.75 -19.27 55.73
C VAL A 464 3.81 -19.84 56.68
N ALA A 465 4.39 -21.01 56.37
CA ALA A 465 5.47 -21.57 57.17
C ALA A 465 6.78 -20.76 57.06
N TYR A 466 7.13 -20.25 55.88
CA TYR A 466 8.38 -19.55 55.60
C TYR A 466 8.38 -18.09 56.09
N GLU A 467 7.26 -17.38 55.93
CA GLU A 467 7.01 -16.04 56.45
C GLU A 467 6.87 -16.05 57.98
N SER A 468 6.32 -17.13 58.59
CA SER A 468 6.34 -17.27 60.05
C SER A 468 7.75 -17.45 60.67
N LEU A 469 8.76 -17.65 59.83
CA LEU A 469 10.17 -17.83 60.21
C LEU A 469 11.04 -16.58 59.95
N HIS A 470 10.48 -15.51 59.40
CA HIS A 470 11.13 -14.21 59.24
C HIS A 470 10.16 -13.08 59.63
N GLU A 471 10.40 -12.41 60.75
CA GLU A 471 9.79 -11.08 60.98
C GLU A 471 10.36 -10.04 59.98
N PRO A 472 9.59 -8.99 59.63
CA PRO A 472 9.95 -8.00 58.62
C PRO A 472 11.12 -7.07 59.01
#